data_AF-A0ABC9VJX2-F1
#
_entry.id   AF-A0ABC9VJX2-F1
#
_cell.length_a   1.000
_cell.length_b   1.000
_cell.length_c   1.000
_cell.angle_alpha   90.00
_cell.angle_beta   90.00
_cell.angle_gamma   90.00
#
_symmetry.space_group_name_H-M   'P 1'
#
loop_
_entity.id
_entity.type
_entity.pdbx_description
1 polymer ?
#
loop_
_entity_poly.entity_id
_entity_poly.type
_entity_poly.pdbx_seq_one_letter_code
_entity_poly.pdbx_strand_id
1 'polypeptide(L)' 'MKVKIFCENDEPMNRYGYCKVPLEKRINDFIKDKKVIDIKYQANVSGYDNEYYHGSDLIERALVMYKEHENE' A
#
# COMPACT_ATOMS: atom_id res chain seq x y z
N MET A 1 -0.40 -4.95 -20.14
CA MET A 1 0.21 -4.71 -18.81
C MET A 1 -0.69 -3.74 -18.08
N LYS A 2 -0.96 -4.00 -16.80
CA LYS A 2 -1.78 -3.14 -15.93
C LYS A 2 -0.96 -2.70 -14.72
N VAL A 3 -1.37 -1.58 -14.11
CA VAL A 3 -0.73 -1.00 -12.93
C VAL A 3 -1.80 -0.74 -11.88
N LYS A 4 -1.55 -1.13 -10.63
CA LYS A 4 -2.37 -0.81 -9.47
C LYS A 4 -1.51 -0.11 -8.43
N ILE A 5 -1.95 1.06 -7.99
CA ILE A 5 -1.35 1.78 -6.87
C ILE A 5 -2.14 1.43 -5.62
N PHE A 6 -1.43 1.16 -4.53
CA PHE A 6 -1.95 1.00 -3.19
C PHE A 6 -1.46 2.15 -2.33
N CYS A 7 -2.40 2.89 -1.75
CA CYS A 7 -2.16 3.93 -0.76
C CYS A 7 -2.92 3.59 0.53
N GLU A 8 -2.43 4.04 1.68
CA GLU A 8 -3.11 3.88 2.96
C GLU A 8 -4.48 4.58 3.00
N ASN A 9 -4.61 5.69 2.27
CA ASN A 9 -5.86 6.46 2.17
C ASN A 9 -6.97 5.74 1.37
N ASP A 10 -6.68 4.62 0.71
CA ASP A 10 -7.69 3.88 -0.06
C ASP A 10 -8.58 3.01 0.85
N GLU A 11 -8.31 2.93 2.15
CA GLU A 11 -8.99 2.04 3.09
C GLU A 11 -9.56 2.78 4.30
N PRO A 12 -10.52 2.16 5.03
CA PRO A 12 -10.98 2.70 6.29
C PRO A 12 -9.84 2.83 7.30
N MET A 13 -9.67 4.04 7.81
CA MET A 13 -8.74 4.32 8.89
C MET A 13 -9.31 3.88 10.24
N ASN A 14 -8.44 3.43 11.14
CA ASN A 14 -8.80 3.21 12.54
C ASN A 14 -8.89 4.58 13.27
N ARG A 15 -9.25 4.55 14.57
CA ARG A 15 -9.40 5.76 15.40
C ARG A 15 -8.12 6.61 15.55
N TYR A 16 -6.98 6.10 15.12
CA TYR A 16 -5.67 6.75 15.17
C TYR A 16 -5.20 7.22 13.80
N GLY A 17 -6.02 7.10 12.74
CA GLY A 17 -5.65 7.51 11.39
C GLY A 17 -4.87 6.45 10.59
N TYR A 18 -4.61 5.26 11.15
CA TYR A 18 -3.91 4.21 10.42
C TYR A 18 -4.86 3.37 9.59
N CYS A 19 -4.42 2.97 8.39
CA CYS A 19 -5.12 2.00 7.57
C CYS A 19 -5.40 0.71 8.37
N LYS A 20 -6.68 0.30 8.46
CA LYS A 20 -7.07 -0.87 9.27
C LYS A 20 -6.53 -2.19 8.70
N VAL A 21 -6.24 -2.23 7.41
CA VAL A 21 -5.73 -3.41 6.71
C VAL A 21 -4.28 -3.15 6.26
N PRO A 22 -3.29 -3.94 6.73
CA PRO A 22 -1.89 -3.75 6.32
C PRO A 22 -1.72 -3.77 4.80
N LEU A 23 -0.83 -2.91 4.29
CA LEU A 23 -0.52 -2.78 2.86
C LEU A 23 -0.20 -4.13 2.21
N GLU A 24 0.65 -4.93 2.86
CA GLU A 24 1.06 -6.25 2.38
C GLU A 24 -0.11 -7.19 2.17
N LYS A 25 -1.07 -7.21 3.12
CA LYS A 25 -2.26 -8.06 3.01
C LYS A 25 -3.08 -7.69 1.79
N ARG A 26 -3.28 -6.39 1.55
CA ARG A 26 -4.05 -5.88 0.40
C ARG A 26 -3.37 -6.23 -0.92
N ILE A 27 -2.04 -6.10 -0.99
CA ILE A 27 -1.26 -6.51 -2.17
C ILE A 27 -1.40 -8.01 -2.41
N ASN A 28 -1.20 -8.84 -1.38
CA ASN A 28 -1.28 -10.30 -1.48
C ASN A 28 -2.66 -10.78 -1.94
N ASP A 29 -3.73 -10.23 -1.35
CA ASP A 29 -5.10 -10.55 -1.75
C ASP A 29 -5.39 -10.14 -3.20
N PHE A 30 -4.79 -9.03 -3.66
CA PHE A 30 -4.92 -8.55 -5.02
C PHE A 30 -4.14 -9.40 -6.03
N ILE A 31 -2.90 -9.80 -5.75
CA ILE A 31 -2.03 -10.49 -6.71
C ILE A 31 -2.25 -12.00 -6.81
N LYS A 32 -3.10 -12.58 -5.94
CA LYS A 32 -3.31 -14.04 -5.83
C LYS A 32 -3.66 -14.74 -7.16
N ASP A 33 -4.31 -14.02 -8.07
CA ASP A 33 -4.81 -14.48 -9.37
C ASP A 33 -4.16 -13.73 -10.54
N LYS A 34 -3.01 -13.08 -10.30
CA LYS A 34 -2.35 -12.20 -11.28
C LYS A 34 -0.92 -12.62 -11.50
N LYS A 35 -0.47 -12.49 -12.75
CA LYS A 35 0.95 -12.63 -13.08
C LYS A 35 1.66 -11.32 -12.74
N VAL A 36 2.29 -11.28 -11.57
CA VAL A 36 3.09 -10.13 -11.12
C VAL A 36 4.31 -9.97 -12.03
N ILE A 37 4.54 -8.73 -12.48
CA ILE A 37 5.73 -8.34 -13.24
C ILE A 37 6.75 -7.74 -12.28
N ASP A 38 6.32 -6.78 -11.46
CA ASP A 38 7.18 -6.05 -10.53
C ASP A 38 6.33 -5.30 -9.48
N ILE A 39 6.92 -5.04 -8.32
CA ILE A 39 6.30 -4.28 -7.23
C ILE A 39 7.32 -3.24 -6.73
N LYS A 40 6.94 -1.97 -6.75
CA LYS A 40 7.75 -0.87 -6.19
C LYS A 40 7.11 -0.35 -4.92
N TYR A 41 7.90 -0.24 -3.85
CA TYR A 41 7.47 0.31 -2.57
C TYR A 41 8.02 1.73 -2.41
N GLN A 42 7.22 2.59 -1.80
CA GLN A 42 7.62 3.93 -1.39
C GLN A 42 7.11 4.15 0.03
N ALA A 43 8.03 4.34 0.96
CA ALA A 43 7.70 4.88 2.28
C ALA A 43 7.93 6.38 2.22
N ASN A 44 6.91 7.17 2.58
CA ASN A 44 7.11 8.58 2.88
C ASN A 44 7.13 8.73 4.40
N VAL A 45 8.23 9.28 4.91
CA VAL A 45 8.24 9.84 6.25
C VAL A 45 7.55 11.20 6.14
N SER A 46 6.24 11.24 6.39
CA SER A 46 5.56 12.52 6.61
C SER A 46 5.43 12.73 8.11
N GLY A 47 6.39 13.46 8.69
CA GLY A 47 6.33 13.91 10.08
C GLY A 47 6.86 15.33 10.18
N TYR A 48 6.09 16.22 10.79
CA TYR A 48 6.70 17.35 11.49
C TYR A 48 7.24 16.77 12.79
N ASP A 49 8.55 16.61 12.87
CA ASP A 49 9.21 16.28 14.14
C ASP A 49 9.07 17.53 15.03
N ASN A 50 8.11 17.50 15.95
CA ASN A 50 7.91 18.54 16.95
C ASN A 50 7.95 17.87 18.33
N GLU A 51 8.46 18.60 19.32
CA GLU A 51 8.74 18.19 20.71
C GLU A 51 7.57 17.49 21.44
N TYR A 52 6.36 17.58 20.88
CA TYR A 52 5.12 17.03 21.43
C TYR A 52 4.49 15.89 20.61
N TYR A 53 4.99 15.60 19.41
CA TYR A 53 4.41 14.61 18.49
C TYR A 53 5.51 13.75 17.84
N HIS A 54 5.80 12.59 18.44
CA HIS A 54 6.63 11.54 17.84
C HIS A 54 5.80 10.58 16.98
N GLY A 55 4.98 11.14 16.07
CA GLY A 55 4.20 10.37 15.10
C GLY A 55 4.84 10.45 13.74
N SER A 56 5.99 9.78 13.52
CA SER A 56 6.47 9.56 12.15
C SER A 56 5.61 8.46 11.54
N ASP A 57 4.43 8.82 11.05
CA ASP A 57 3.56 7.87 10.36
C ASP A 57 4.21 7.57 9.00
N LEU A 58 4.76 6.37 8.89
CA LEU A 58 5.30 5.84 7.65
C LEU A 58 4.13 5.61 6.70
N ILE A 59 3.87 6.55 5.80
CA ILE A 59 2.88 6.33 4.74
C ILE A 59 3.51 5.37 3.75
N GLU A 60 3.12 4.10 3.81
CA GLU A 60 3.56 3.08 2.88
C GLU A 60 2.66 3.07 1.63
N ARG A 61 3.29 3.13 0.47
CA ARG A 61 2.64 3.03 -0.84
C ARG A 61 3.30 1.93 -1.65
N ALA A 62 2.52 1.26 -2.48
CA ALA A 62 3.05 0.31 -3.44
C ALA A 62 2.47 0.53 -4.83
N LEU A 63 3.30 0.33 -5.84
CA LEU A 63 2.90 0.24 -7.23
C LEU A 63 3.12 -1.20 -7.69
N VAL A 64 2.04 -1.88 -8.07
CA VAL A 64 2.04 -3.26 -8.56
C VAL A 64 1.82 -3.26 -10.07
N MET A 65 2.79 -3.77 -10.82
CA MET A 65 2.69 -4.03 -12.26
C MET A 65 2.34 -5.48 -12.50
N TYR A 66 1.29 -5.74 -13.28
CA TYR A 66 0.76 -7.10 -13.44
C TYR A 66 0.14 -7.36 -14.83
N LYS A 67 -0.11 -8.63 -15.12
CA LYS A 67 -1.01 -9.09 -16.18
C LYS A 67 -2.15 -9.90 -15.55
N GLU A 68 -3.33 -9.82 -16.15
CA GLU A 68 -4.40 -10.76 -15.80
C GLU A 68 -3.93 -12.18 -16.15
N HIS A 69 -4.31 -13.18 -15.36
CA HIS A 69 -4.25 -14.55 -15.84
C HIS A 69 -5.20 -14.66 -17.04
N GLU A 70 -4.65 -14.97 -18.20
CA GLU A 70 -5.45 -15.50 -19.30
C GLU A 70 -5.89 -16.89 -18.82
N ASN A 71 -7.11 -16.99 -18.28
CA ASN A 71 -7.72 -18.29 -18.10
C ASN A 71 -7.87 -18.89 -19.49
N GLU A 72 -7.11 -19.94 -19.79
CA GLU A 72 -7.39 -20.89 -20.88
C GLU A 72 -8.76 -21.55 -20.66
#